data_AF-A0A674J2K9-F1
#
_entry.id   AF-A0A674J2K9-F1
#
_cell.length_a   1.000
_cell.length_b   1.000
_cell.length_c   1.000
_cell.angle_alpha   90.00
_cell.angle_beta   90.00
_cell.angle_gamma   90.00
#
_symmetry.space_group_name_H-M   'P 1'
#
loop_
_entity.id
_entity.type
_entity.pdbx_description
1 polymer ?
#
loop_
_entity_poly.entity_id
_entity_poly.type
_entity_poly.pdbx_seq_one_letter_code
_entity_poly.pdbx_strand_id
1 'polypeptide(L)'
;MSTYSHLLLPVTPLAYVVMDYALALKIATLLMNHVEGEYEPLWTTFADSVVKLRIDQSCSQTPITVHQMFKETVDKYGPLNAMASKKNGKWEKITFAEYYNLSWKAAKSFLKVSV
;
A
#
# COMPACT_ATOMS: atom_id res chain seq x y z
N MET A 1 2.82 0.64 -41.85
CA MET A 1 3.93 -0.31 -41.62
C MET A 1 4.89 0.38 -40.66
N SER A 2 4.78 0.11 -39.35
CA SER A 2 5.66 -0.78 -38.57
C SER A 2 7.14 -0.34 -38.69
N THR A 3 7.82 0.10 -37.63
CA THR A 3 8.12 -0.70 -36.44
C THR A 3 8.48 0.18 -35.23
N TYR A 4 7.87 -0.07 -34.06
CA TYR A 4 8.42 0.36 -32.76
C TYR A 4 8.90 -0.89 -32.03
N SER A 5 10.21 -1.03 -31.94
CA SER A 5 10.89 -2.04 -31.14
C SER A 5 11.98 -1.34 -30.34
N HIS A 6 11.69 -0.97 -29.09
CA HIS A 6 12.71 -0.78 -28.07
C HIS A 6 12.15 -1.12 -26.68
N LEU A 7 12.93 -1.93 -25.98
CA LEU A 7 12.70 -2.48 -24.64
C LEU A 7 12.38 -1.39 -23.60
N LEU A 8 11.40 -1.67 -22.74
CA LEU A 8 11.34 -1.07 -21.40
C LEU A 8 11.21 -2.17 -20.34
N LEU A 9 12.04 -2.00 -19.33
CA LEU A 9 12.58 -2.98 -18.38
C LEU A 9 11.55 -3.43 -17.33
N PRO A 10 11.75 -4.60 -16.69
CA PRO A 10 10.92 -5.08 -15.60
C PRO A 10 11.04 -4.12 -14.40
N VAL A 11 9.92 -3.51 -14.01
CA VAL A 11 9.83 -2.66 -12.83
C VAL A 11 10.02 -3.56 -11.60
N THR A 12 11.20 -3.53 -10.99
CA THR A 12 11.52 -4.30 -9.78
C THR A 12 10.95 -3.57 -8.53
N PRO A 13 10.44 -4.30 -7.53
CA PRO A 13 9.79 -3.72 -6.34
C PRO A 13 10.75 -3.08 -5.32
N LEU A 14 12.05 -3.01 -5.61
CA LEU A 14 13.06 -2.39 -4.74
C LEU A 14 13.17 -0.86 -4.92
N ALA A 15 12.66 -0.31 -6.02
CA ALA A 15 12.73 1.14 -6.26
C ALA A 15 11.78 1.96 -5.38
N TYR A 16 10.75 1.33 -4.79
CA TYR A 16 9.77 2.03 -3.95
C TYR A 16 10.24 2.23 -2.49
N VAL A 17 11.27 1.50 -2.06
CA VAL A 17 11.73 1.49 -0.65
C VAL A 17 12.83 2.51 -0.38
N VAL A 18 13.47 3.06 -1.40
CA VAL A 18 14.42 4.17 -1.25
C VAL A 18 13.83 5.43 -1.87
N MET A 19 12.75 5.93 -1.27
CA MET A 19 12.48 7.36 -1.40
C MET A 19 13.61 8.08 -0.69
N ASP A 20 14.48 8.69 -1.47
CA ASP A 20 15.54 9.59 -1.04
C ASP A 20 15.00 10.51 0.09
N TYR A 21 15.64 10.48 1.26
CA TYR A 21 15.25 11.31 2.40
C TYR A 21 15.13 12.79 2.00
N ALA A 22 15.92 13.25 1.03
CA ALA A 22 15.83 14.61 0.50
C ALA A 22 14.53 14.84 -0.28
N LEU A 23 14.04 13.85 -1.04
CA LEU A 23 12.75 13.94 -1.73
C LEU A 23 11.59 13.92 -0.72
N ALA A 24 11.66 13.05 0.28
CA ALA A 24 10.68 13.01 1.36
C ALA A 24 10.66 14.34 2.14
N LEU A 25 11.83 14.92 2.45
CA LEU A 25 11.93 16.22 3.11
C LEU A 25 11.40 17.35 2.22
N LYS A 26 11.68 17.33 0.92
CA LYS A 26 11.25 18.37 -0.02
C LYS A 26 9.75 18.31 -0.30
N ILE A 27 9.17 17.11 -0.36
CA ILE A 27 7.72 16.90 -0.37
C ILE A 27 7.11 17.38 0.95
N ALA A 28 7.69 17.05 2.11
CA ALA A 28 7.23 17.53 3.41
C ALA A 28 7.29 19.07 3.51
N THR A 29 8.37 19.71 3.07
CA THR A 29 8.50 21.18 3.04
C THR A 29 7.49 21.82 2.08
N LEU A 30 7.23 21.22 0.91
CA LEU A 30 6.21 21.72 -0.03
C LEU A 30 4.79 21.57 0.51
N LEU A 31 4.50 20.48 1.25
CA LEU A 31 3.21 20.29 1.92
C LEU A 31 3.02 21.24 3.10
N MET A 32 4.10 21.60 3.79
CA MET A 32 4.08 22.52 4.94
C MET A 32 3.96 24.00 4.53
N ASN A 33 4.44 24.39 3.34
CA ASN A 33 4.53 25.80 2.93
C ASN A 33 3.26 26.37 2.24
N HIS A 34 2.17 25.61 2.06
CA HIS A 34 1.01 26.10 1.28
C HIS A 34 -0.36 26.13 1.98
N VAL A 35 -0.48 26.04 3.31
CA VAL A 35 -1.77 26.30 3.96
C VAL A 35 -1.58 26.91 5.35
N GLU A 36 -1.86 28.21 5.49
CA GLU A 36 -2.24 28.78 6.80
C GLU A 36 -3.70 28.39 7.08
N GLY A 37 -3.88 27.34 7.87
CA GLY A 37 -5.16 26.82 8.33
C GLY A 37 -4.89 25.68 9.31
N GLU A 38 -5.78 25.44 10.28
CA GLU A 38 -5.62 24.38 11.29
C GLU A 38 -5.23 23.04 10.63
N TYR A 39 -3.95 22.66 10.78
CA TYR A 39 -3.39 21.49 10.11
C TYR A 39 -3.72 20.24 10.92
N GLU A 40 -4.86 19.62 10.63
CA GLU A 40 -5.12 18.25 11.08
C GLU A 40 -4.24 17.28 10.26
N PRO A 41 -3.44 16.42 10.90
CA PRO A 41 -2.52 15.53 10.19
C PRO A 41 -3.29 14.50 9.35
N LEU A 42 -2.78 14.23 8.14
CA LEU A 42 -3.37 13.23 7.22
C LEU A 42 -2.91 11.79 7.54
N TRP A 43 -1.92 11.62 8.41
CA TRP A 43 -1.40 10.32 8.85
C TRP A 43 -0.76 10.43 10.23
N THR A 44 -0.61 9.30 10.90
CA THR A 44 0.02 9.20 12.22
C THR A 44 0.61 7.81 12.46
N THR A 45 1.61 7.72 13.34
CA THR A 45 2.14 6.45 13.89
C THR A 45 1.71 6.20 15.33
N PHE A 46 0.98 7.13 15.97
CA PHE A 46 0.53 7.02 17.35
C PHE A 46 -0.87 6.43 17.44
N ALA A 47 -1.07 5.48 18.35
CA ALA A 47 -2.33 4.73 18.47
C ALA A 47 -3.52 5.58 18.94
N ASP A 48 -3.26 6.61 19.72
CA ASP A 48 -4.23 7.51 20.37
C ASP A 48 -4.45 8.83 19.62
N SER A 49 -3.85 8.98 18.46
CA SER A 49 -3.92 10.21 17.67
C SER A 49 -5.02 10.17 16.62
N VAL A 50 -5.48 11.36 16.22
CA VAL A 50 -6.53 11.55 15.23
C VAL A 50 -5.93 11.98 13.91
N VAL A 51 -6.49 11.50 12.80
CA VAL A 51 -6.14 11.93 11.44
C VAL A 51 -7.37 12.39 10.69
N LYS A 52 -7.21 13.41 9.85
CA LYS A 52 -8.26 13.84 8.94
C LYS A 52 -8.20 13.00 7.67
N LEU A 53 -9.29 12.32 7.34
CA LEU A 53 -9.41 11.65 6.05
C LEU A 53 -9.46 12.69 4.93
N ARG A 54 -8.70 12.46 3.86
CA ARG A 54 -8.72 13.32 2.67
C ARG A 54 -10.02 13.10 1.91
N ILE A 55 -10.99 13.96 2.17
CA ILE A 55 -12.28 13.98 1.49
C ILE A 55 -12.39 15.34 0.81
N ASP A 56 -12.00 15.39 -0.46
CA ASP A 56 -12.07 16.59 -1.28
C ASP A 56 -12.65 16.26 -2.67
N GLN A 57 -12.99 17.28 -3.48
CA GLN A 57 -13.64 17.09 -4.78
C GLN A 57 -12.82 16.26 -5.78
N SER A 58 -11.49 16.15 -5.59
CA SER A 58 -10.63 15.26 -6.37
C SER A 58 -10.76 13.78 -5.96
N CYS A 59 -11.36 13.49 -4.80
CA CYS A 59 -11.60 12.15 -4.27
C CYS A 59 -13.08 11.78 -4.46
N SER A 60 -13.48 11.43 -5.68
CA SER A 60 -14.86 11.07 -6.02
C SER A 60 -15.33 9.71 -5.49
N GLN A 61 -14.41 8.89 -4.97
CA GLN A 61 -14.71 7.56 -4.44
C GLN A 61 -14.91 7.62 -2.94
N THR A 62 -15.89 6.85 -2.44
CA THR A 62 -16.09 6.68 -1.00
C THR A 62 -14.84 6.04 -0.38
N PRO A 63 -14.27 6.60 0.69
CA PRO A 63 -13.13 5.99 1.36
C PRO A 63 -13.48 4.58 1.85
N ILE A 64 -12.58 3.63 1.58
CA ILE A 64 -12.67 2.27 2.09
C ILE A 64 -11.41 1.94 2.90
N THR A 65 -11.56 1.10 3.91
CA THR A 65 -10.44 0.58 4.69
C THR A 65 -9.61 -0.39 3.84
N VAL A 66 -8.32 -0.54 4.18
CA VAL A 66 -7.44 -1.55 3.56
C VAL A 66 -8.06 -2.96 3.67
N HIS A 67 -8.75 -3.25 4.77
CA HIS A 67 -9.45 -4.53 4.96
C HIS A 67 -10.61 -4.73 3.98
N GLN A 68 -11.45 -3.70 3.78
CA GLN A 68 -12.55 -3.74 2.80
C GLN A 68 -12.01 -3.95 1.38
N MET A 69 -11.01 -3.17 0.98
CA MET A 69 -10.33 -3.32 -0.31
C MET A 69 -9.78 -4.74 -0.49
N PHE A 70 -9.18 -5.33 0.55
CA PHE A 70 -8.62 -6.68 0.47
C PHE A 70 -9.72 -7.74 0.31
N LYS A 71 -10.82 -7.64 1.06
CA LYS A 71 -11.97 -8.56 0.88
C LYS A 71 -12.54 -8.50 -0.53
N GLU A 72 -12.80 -7.31 -1.06
CA GLU A 72 -13.30 -7.16 -2.44
C GLU A 72 -12.34 -7.76 -3.47
N THR A 73 -11.02 -7.62 -3.24
CA THR A 73 -9.99 -8.23 -4.08
C THR A 73 -10.04 -9.75 -4.04
N VAL A 74 -10.23 -10.35 -2.85
CA VAL A 74 -10.36 -11.81 -2.70
C VAL A 74 -11.63 -12.32 -3.37
N ASP A 75 -12.75 -11.62 -3.23
CA ASP A 75 -14.02 -12.03 -3.82
C ASP A 75 -13.93 -12.04 -5.36
N LYS A 76 -13.22 -11.07 -5.95
CA LYS A 76 -13.10 -10.93 -7.41
C LYS A 76 -11.96 -11.75 -8.02
N TYR A 77 -10.86 -11.91 -7.32
CA TYR A 77 -9.60 -12.43 -7.86
C TYR A 77 -9.00 -13.57 -7.02
N GLY A 78 -9.75 -14.13 -6.07
CA GLY A 78 -9.29 -15.10 -5.08
C GLY A 78 -8.36 -16.19 -5.62
N PRO A 79 -8.71 -16.90 -6.72
CA PRO A 79 -7.87 -17.95 -7.31
C PRO A 79 -6.63 -17.47 -8.08
N LEU A 80 -6.51 -16.17 -8.38
CA LEU A 80 -5.38 -15.63 -9.14
C LEU A 80 -4.15 -15.45 -8.25
N ASN A 81 -2.97 -15.55 -8.84
CA ASN A 81 -1.70 -15.32 -8.14
C ASN A 81 -1.60 -13.85 -7.70
N ALA A 82 -1.37 -13.63 -6.40
CA ALA A 82 -1.18 -12.31 -5.81
C ALA A 82 0.30 -11.96 -5.65
N MET A 83 1.11 -12.94 -5.23
CA MET A 83 2.54 -12.74 -4.97
C MET A 83 3.36 -13.95 -5.39
N ALA A 84 4.62 -13.70 -5.73
CA ALA A 84 5.63 -14.71 -5.97
C ALA A 84 6.85 -14.42 -5.10
N SER A 85 7.40 -15.45 -4.47
CA SER A 85 8.63 -15.36 -3.68
C SER A 85 9.58 -16.49 -4.07
N LYS A 86 10.88 -16.30 -3.82
CA LYS A 86 11.89 -17.33 -4.12
C LYS A 86 12.30 -18.01 -2.83
N LYS A 87 12.07 -19.32 -2.73
CA LYS A 87 12.40 -20.16 -1.57
C LYS A 87 13.26 -21.33 -2.03
N ASN A 88 14.43 -21.50 -1.43
CA ASN A 88 15.38 -22.57 -1.76
C ASN A 88 15.67 -22.69 -3.26
N GLY A 89 15.85 -21.54 -3.93
CA GLY A 89 16.11 -21.48 -5.37
C GLY A 89 14.88 -21.62 -6.27
N LYS A 90 13.71 -22.02 -5.74
CA LYS A 90 12.46 -22.20 -6.49
C LYS A 90 11.51 -21.03 -6.31
N TRP A 91 10.77 -20.69 -7.36
CA TRP A 91 9.70 -19.70 -7.27
C TRP A 91 8.43 -20.36 -6.72
N GLU A 92 7.92 -19.83 -5.63
CA GLU A 92 6.63 -20.17 -5.05
C GLU A 92 5.68 -19.01 -5.31
N LYS A 93 4.41 -19.32 -5.59
CA LYS A 93 3.35 -18.33 -5.77
C LYS A 93 2.25 -18.61 -4.79
N ILE A 94 1.61 -17.55 -4.31
CA ILE A 94 0.40 -17.63 -3.51
C ILE A 94 -0.71 -16.82 -4.17
N THR A 95 -1.92 -17.29 -4.00
CA THR A 95 -3.15 -16.67 -4.50
C THR A 95 -3.61 -15.51 -3.61
N PHE A 96 -4.52 -14.67 -4.10
CA PHE A 96 -5.14 -13.61 -3.27
C PHE A 96 -5.84 -14.19 -2.05
N ALA A 97 -6.52 -15.32 -2.18
CA ALA A 97 -7.18 -16.00 -1.06
C ALA A 97 -6.16 -16.52 -0.01
N GLU A 98 -5.05 -17.11 -0.43
CA GLU A 98 -3.99 -17.56 0.47
C GLU A 98 -3.30 -16.39 1.16
N TYR A 99 -3.01 -15.33 0.43
CA TYR A 99 -2.41 -14.13 0.99
C TYR A 99 -3.30 -13.49 2.06
N TYR A 100 -4.60 -13.36 1.80
CA TYR A 100 -5.56 -12.86 2.79
C TYR A 100 -5.58 -13.71 4.05
N ASN A 101 -5.62 -15.04 3.90
CA ASN A 101 -5.63 -15.95 5.04
C ASN A 101 -4.33 -15.87 5.87
N LEU A 102 -3.18 -15.73 5.22
CA LEU A 102 -1.89 -15.56 5.91
C LEU A 102 -1.85 -14.24 6.69
N SER A 103 -2.24 -13.13 6.06
CA SER A 103 -2.32 -11.81 6.69
C SER A 103 -3.29 -11.80 7.87
N TRP A 104 -4.45 -12.45 7.75
CA TRP A 104 -5.44 -12.58 8.82
C TRP A 104 -4.91 -13.40 10.01
N LYS A 105 -4.19 -14.50 9.74
CA LYS A 105 -3.53 -15.30 10.79
C LYS A 105 -2.47 -14.47 11.54
N ALA A 106 -1.65 -13.71 10.82
CA ALA A 106 -0.67 -12.81 11.42
C ALA A 106 -1.34 -11.72 12.28
N ALA A 107 -2.36 -11.04 11.74
CA ALA A 107 -3.13 -10.03 12.48
C ALA A 107 -3.74 -10.58 13.78
N LYS A 108 -4.35 -11.78 13.73
CA LYS A 108 -4.86 -12.47 14.93
C LYS A 108 -3.78 -12.77 15.96
N SER A 109 -2.57 -13.10 15.51
CA SER A 109 -1.46 -13.35 16.43
C SER A 109 -1.06 -12.09 17.20
N PHE A 110 -1.11 -10.91 16.56
CA PHE A 110 -0.86 -9.64 17.25
C PHE A 110 -1.93 -9.35 18.32
N LEU A 111 -3.20 -9.57 18.01
CA LEU A 111 -4.29 -9.40 19.00
C LEU A 111 -4.13 -10.35 20.21
N LYS A 112 -3.58 -11.55 20.01
CA LYS A 112 -3.33 -12.50 21.10
C LYS A 112 -2.15 -12.08 22.00
N VAL A 113 -1.17 -11.38 21.43
CA VAL A 113 0.05 -10.94 22.13
C VAL A 113 -0.14 -9.55 22.77
N SER A 114 -1.23 -8.85 22.48
CA SER A 114 -1.63 -7.62 23.15
C SER A 114 -2.12 -7.91 24.59
N VAL A 115 -1.15 -7.91 25.52
CA VAL A 115 -1.30 -7.61 26.95
C VAL A 115 -0.67 -6.24 27.18
#